data_AF-A0A444JXV6-F1
#
_entry.id   AF-A0A444JXV6-F1
#
_cell.length_a   1.000
_cell.length_b   1.000
_cell.length_c   1.000
_cell.angle_alpha   90.00
_cell.angle_beta   90.00
_cell.angle_gamma   90.00
#
_symmetry.space_group_name_H-M   'P 1'
#
loop_
_entity.id
_entity.type
_entity.pdbx_description
1 polymer ?
#
loop_
_entity_poly.entity_id
_entity_poly.type
_entity_poly.pdbx_seq_one_letter_code
_entity_poly.pdbx_strand_id
1 'polypeptide(L)'
;VQYWRWFSAALGGDFGTSLSMRAPVAPFVLASLGRSAALAGIILLLLVPLGVGAGIVAGLNQGRLTDRLIVLAGVSFGIVPDFVSGLLLLLVFGLWLNWLPITGAAPGAGFWTSGYYLILPALPLVLNLAGYLARMTRAGVIEALAADYTRTAILKGLDRRQVIIRHVLPNALTPTIAVLATQSGYM
;
A
#
# COMPACT_ATOMS: atom_id res chain seq x y z
N VAL A 1 26.68 -16.38 -23.82
CA VAL A 1 26.18 -15.98 -25.17
C VAL A 1 24.65 -16.10 -25.29
N GLN A 2 24.03 -17.19 -24.84
CA GLN A 2 22.56 -17.38 -24.90
C GLN A 2 21.77 -16.28 -24.17
N TYR A 3 22.17 -15.91 -22.94
CA TYR A 3 21.51 -14.84 -22.18
C TYR A 3 21.55 -13.49 -22.93
N TRP A 4 22.68 -13.16 -23.53
CA TRP A 4 22.84 -11.90 -24.27
C TRP A 4 21.91 -11.85 -25.50
N ARG A 5 21.79 -12.97 -26.24
CA ARG A 5 20.86 -13.08 -27.37
C ARG A 5 19.40 -12.97 -26.95
N TRP A 6 19.03 -13.65 -25.87
CA TRP A 6 17.69 -13.55 -25.30
C TRP A 6 17.39 -12.12 -24.83
N PHE A 7 18.32 -11.47 -24.13
CA PHE A 7 18.15 -10.11 -23.64
C PHE A 7 17.98 -9.11 -24.79
N SER A 8 18.79 -9.22 -25.86
CA SER A 8 18.63 -8.37 -27.05
C SER A 8 17.30 -8.60 -27.78
N ALA A 9 16.79 -9.84 -27.80
CA ALA A 9 15.50 -10.17 -28.39
C ALA A 9 14.33 -9.67 -27.53
N ALA A 10 14.45 -9.78 -26.20
CA ALA A 10 13.45 -9.32 -25.24
C ALA A 10 13.26 -7.79 -25.30
N LEU A 11 14.33 -7.03 -25.54
CA LEU A 11 14.24 -5.58 -25.79
C LEU A 11 13.42 -5.25 -27.05
N GLY A 12 13.41 -6.16 -28.04
CA GLY A 12 12.54 -6.08 -29.22
C GLY A 12 11.13 -6.62 -29.01
N GLY A 13 10.77 -7.05 -27.80
CA GLY A 13 9.46 -7.63 -27.46
C GLY A 13 9.36 -9.15 -27.65
N ASP A 14 10.44 -9.81 -28.07
CA ASP A 14 10.49 -11.27 -28.19
C ASP A 14 11.08 -11.92 -26.93
N PHE A 15 10.20 -12.37 -26.05
CA PHE A 15 10.57 -13.08 -24.82
C PHE A 15 10.92 -14.56 -25.06
N GLY A 16 10.79 -15.05 -26.29
CA GLY A 16 11.05 -16.42 -26.69
C GLY A 16 9.95 -17.39 -26.25
N THR A 17 10.31 -18.68 -26.26
CA THR A 17 9.42 -19.80 -25.92
C THR A 17 9.81 -20.42 -24.58
N SER A 18 8.82 -20.80 -23.79
CA SER A 18 9.00 -21.51 -22.53
C SER A 18 9.56 -22.90 -22.81
N LEU A 19 10.69 -23.26 -22.18
CA LEU A 19 11.29 -24.59 -22.31
C LEU A 19 10.43 -25.69 -21.67
N SER A 20 9.61 -25.32 -20.68
CA SER A 20 8.72 -26.25 -19.98
C SER A 20 7.38 -26.40 -20.70
N MET A 21 6.72 -25.28 -21.00
CA MET A 21 5.37 -25.28 -21.58
C MET A 21 5.37 -25.32 -23.11
N ARG A 22 6.54 -25.17 -23.75
CA ARG A 22 6.72 -25.10 -25.21
C ARG A 22 5.81 -24.06 -25.89
N ALA A 23 5.49 -22.98 -25.18
CA ALA A 23 4.59 -21.92 -25.61
C ALA A 23 5.29 -20.55 -25.55
N PRO A 24 4.86 -19.55 -26.34
CA PRO A 24 5.40 -18.18 -26.27
C PRO A 24 5.28 -17.60 -24.87
N VAL A 25 6.32 -16.94 -24.37
CA VAL A 25 6.38 -16.41 -22.98
C VAL A 25 5.59 -15.11 -22.82
N ALA A 26 5.56 -14.27 -23.87
CA ALA A 26 4.97 -12.93 -23.83
C ALA A 26 3.54 -12.87 -23.25
N PRO A 27 2.57 -13.72 -23.67
CA PRO A 27 1.21 -13.68 -23.13
C PRO A 27 1.14 -13.98 -21.63
N PHE A 28 1.99 -14.89 -21.12
CA PHE A 28 2.01 -15.24 -19.70
C PHE A 28 2.57 -14.11 -18.84
N VAL A 29 3.63 -13.45 -19.32
CA VAL A 29 4.25 -12.32 -18.63
C VAL A 29 3.27 -11.15 -18.57
N LEU A 30 2.67 -10.77 -19.71
CA LEU A 30 1.72 -9.66 -19.76
C LEU A 30 0.48 -9.92 -18.90
N ALA A 31 -0.08 -11.14 -18.93
CA ALA A 31 -1.21 -11.51 -18.08
C ALA A 31 -0.85 -11.47 -16.59
N SER A 32 0.36 -11.89 -16.22
CA SER A 32 0.83 -11.85 -14.84
C SER A 32 1.08 -10.42 -14.37
N LEU A 33 1.72 -9.59 -15.20
CA LEU A 33 1.91 -8.17 -14.93
C LEU A 33 0.57 -7.45 -14.71
N GLY A 34 -0.44 -7.73 -15.54
CA GLY A 34 -1.78 -7.17 -15.37
C GLY A 34 -2.43 -7.57 -14.04
N ARG A 35 -2.27 -8.82 -13.61
CA ARG A 35 -2.80 -9.31 -12.32
C ARG A 35 -2.06 -8.68 -11.13
N SER A 36 -0.73 -8.61 -11.19
CA SER A 36 0.08 -7.95 -10.16
C SER A 36 -0.26 -6.46 -10.06
N ALA A 37 -0.39 -5.76 -11.20
CA ALA A 37 -0.77 -4.35 -11.21
C ALA A 37 -2.17 -4.11 -10.64
N ALA A 38 -3.13 -4.99 -10.94
CA ALA A 38 -4.47 -4.91 -10.37
C ALA A 38 -4.44 -5.11 -8.85
N LEU A 39 -3.68 -6.09 -8.36
CA LEU A 39 -3.50 -6.33 -6.93
C LEU A 39 -2.83 -5.12 -6.25
N ALA A 40 -1.73 -4.62 -6.80
CA ALA A 40 -1.04 -3.44 -6.31
C ALA A 40 -1.97 -2.22 -6.26
N GLY A 41 -2.81 -2.03 -7.29
CA GLY A 41 -3.82 -0.97 -7.31
C GLY A 41 -4.82 -1.07 -6.16
N ILE A 42 -5.34 -2.27 -5.87
CA ILE A 42 -6.24 -2.49 -4.72
C ILE A 42 -5.52 -2.24 -3.40
N ILE A 43 -4.27 -2.73 -3.25
CA ILE A 43 -3.52 -2.50 -2.03
C ILE A 43 -3.27 -1.01 -1.83
N LEU A 44 -2.83 -0.26 -2.84
CA LEU A 44 -2.64 1.20 -2.73
C LEU A 44 -3.93 1.93 -2.38
N LEU A 45 -5.05 1.53 -2.98
CA LEU A 45 -6.37 2.12 -2.72
C LEU A 45 -6.82 1.93 -1.27
N LEU A 46 -6.45 0.83 -0.63
CA LEU A 46 -6.74 0.57 0.78
C LEU A 46 -5.67 1.17 1.71
N LEU A 47 -4.41 1.01 1.35
CA LEU A 47 -3.24 1.37 2.15
C LEU A 47 -3.11 2.88 2.32
N VAL A 48 -3.28 3.66 1.26
CA VAL A 48 -3.08 5.12 1.32
C VAL A 48 -4.10 5.76 2.27
N PRO A 49 -5.42 5.56 2.13
CA PRO A 49 -6.39 6.15 3.05
C PRO A 49 -6.19 5.67 4.49
N LEU A 50 -5.93 4.39 4.71
CA LEU A 50 -5.77 3.82 6.05
C LEU A 50 -4.47 4.30 6.71
N GLY A 51 -3.34 4.12 6.06
CA GLY A 51 -2.03 4.50 6.60
C GLY A 51 -1.86 6.01 6.73
N VAL A 52 -2.12 6.76 5.65
CA VAL A 52 -1.98 8.22 5.67
C VAL A 52 -3.03 8.85 6.58
N GLY A 53 -4.29 8.41 6.51
CA GLY A 53 -5.35 8.91 7.38
C GLY A 53 -5.07 8.65 8.85
N ALA A 54 -4.68 7.43 9.22
CA ALA A 54 -4.30 7.10 10.60
C ALA A 54 -3.08 7.91 11.06
N GLY A 55 -2.07 8.08 10.19
CA GLY A 55 -0.88 8.87 10.51
C GLY A 55 -1.17 10.36 10.71
N ILE A 56 -2.06 10.95 9.89
CA ILE A 56 -2.53 12.33 10.08
C ILE A 56 -3.25 12.47 11.42
N VAL A 57 -4.18 11.56 11.72
CA VAL A 57 -4.93 11.56 12.98
C VAL A 57 -4.01 11.40 14.17
N ALA A 58 -3.02 10.50 14.10
CA ALA A 58 -2.03 10.29 15.15
C ALA A 58 -1.12 11.52 15.35
N GLY A 59 -0.63 12.12 14.26
CA GLY A 59 0.24 13.30 14.32
C GLY A 59 -0.46 14.53 14.88
N LEU A 60 -1.70 14.80 14.46
CA LEU A 60 -2.50 15.90 14.98
C LEU A 60 -2.90 15.71 16.47
N ASN A 61 -2.85 14.49 16.96
CA ASN A 61 -3.17 14.11 18.34
C ASN A 61 -1.94 13.61 19.11
N GLN A 62 -0.74 14.07 18.75
CA GLN A 62 0.52 13.63 19.34
C GLN A 62 0.44 13.54 20.87
N GLY A 63 0.80 12.38 21.42
CA GLY A 63 0.85 12.11 22.86
C GLY A 63 -0.49 11.73 23.50
N ARG A 64 -1.63 11.89 22.79
CA ARG A 64 -2.96 11.46 23.25
C ARG A 64 -3.15 9.95 23.12
N LEU A 65 -4.24 9.45 23.72
CA LEU A 65 -4.58 8.03 23.64
C LEU A 65 -4.80 7.55 22.19
N THR A 66 -5.41 8.37 21.33
CA THR A 66 -5.65 8.03 19.92
C THR A 66 -4.35 7.79 19.16
N ASP A 67 -3.36 8.65 19.34
CA ASP A 67 -2.02 8.48 18.80
C ASP A 67 -1.39 7.16 19.27
N ARG A 68 -1.36 6.93 20.59
CA ARG A 68 -0.79 5.71 21.17
C ARG A 68 -1.46 4.45 20.65
N LEU A 69 -2.79 4.44 20.52
CA LEU A 69 -3.55 3.30 20.02
C LEU A 69 -3.25 3.03 18.53
N ILE A 70 -3.18 4.07 17.70
CA ILE A 70 -2.86 3.92 16.28
C ILE A 70 -1.45 3.35 16.10
N VAL A 71 -0.47 3.90 16.83
CA VAL A 71 0.92 3.43 16.76
C VAL A 71 1.04 2.01 17.30
N LEU A 72 0.42 1.70 18.45
CA LEU A 72 0.44 0.37 19.03
C LEU A 72 -0.19 -0.66 18.10
N ALA A 73 -1.38 -0.39 17.57
CA ALA A 73 -2.04 -1.28 16.61
C ALA A 73 -1.17 -1.51 15.37
N GLY A 74 -0.62 -0.44 14.79
CA GLY A 74 0.25 -0.53 13.62
C GLY A 74 1.56 -1.28 13.86
N VAL A 75 2.13 -1.21 15.06
CA VAL A 75 3.31 -2.00 15.45
C VAL A 75 2.92 -3.46 15.65
N SER A 76 1.82 -3.74 16.35
CA SER A 76 1.34 -5.11 16.60
C SER A 76 1.09 -5.87 15.30
N PHE A 77 0.43 -5.26 14.32
CA PHE A 77 0.21 -5.89 13.01
C PHE A 77 1.51 -6.06 12.21
N GLY A 78 2.44 -5.11 12.31
CA GLY A 78 3.72 -5.18 11.59
C GLY A 78 4.71 -6.22 12.13
N ILE A 79 4.48 -6.76 13.34
CA ILE A 79 5.30 -7.84 13.91
C ILE A 79 4.85 -9.21 13.39
N VAL A 80 3.60 -9.35 12.95
CA VAL A 80 3.06 -10.61 12.43
C VAL A 80 3.65 -10.87 11.03
N PRO A 81 4.26 -12.04 10.76
CA PRO A 81 4.75 -12.35 9.43
C PRO A 81 3.63 -12.36 8.38
N ASP A 82 3.90 -11.86 7.17
CA ASP A 82 2.92 -11.72 6.08
C ASP A 82 2.21 -13.02 5.73
N PHE A 83 2.95 -14.14 5.72
CA PHE A 83 2.37 -15.46 5.49
C PHE A 83 1.37 -15.86 6.57
N VAL A 84 1.67 -15.55 7.84
CA VAL A 84 0.81 -15.91 8.98
C VAL A 84 -0.45 -15.04 8.98
N SER A 85 -0.32 -13.74 8.74
CA SER A 85 -1.49 -12.84 8.62
C SER A 85 -2.36 -13.24 7.44
N GLY A 86 -1.76 -13.59 6.30
CA GLY A 86 -2.45 -14.16 5.13
C GLY A 86 -3.27 -15.39 5.47
N LEU A 87 -2.67 -16.36 6.14
CA LEU A 87 -3.35 -17.61 6.51
C LEU A 87 -4.52 -17.35 7.49
N LEU A 88 -4.31 -16.53 8.51
CA LEU A 88 -5.34 -16.21 9.50
C LEU A 88 -6.52 -15.46 8.86
N LEU A 89 -6.24 -14.46 8.01
CA LEU A 89 -7.27 -13.72 7.29
C LEU A 89 -8.06 -14.64 6.36
N LEU A 90 -7.39 -15.56 5.68
CA LEU A 90 -8.04 -16.56 4.83
C LEU A 90 -8.97 -17.47 5.64
N LEU A 91 -8.52 -17.99 6.79
CA LEU A 91 -9.36 -18.84 7.64
C LEU A 91 -10.57 -18.09 8.19
N VAL A 92 -10.37 -16.88 8.69
CA VAL A 92 -11.45 -16.09 9.31
C VAL A 92 -12.44 -15.58 8.27
N PHE A 93 -11.96 -14.84 7.26
CA PHE A 93 -12.83 -14.17 6.29
C PHE A 93 -13.24 -15.06 5.12
N GLY A 94 -12.39 -16.01 4.74
CA GLY A 94 -12.64 -16.93 3.64
C GLY A 94 -13.44 -18.17 4.04
N LEU A 95 -13.10 -18.79 5.17
CA LEU A 95 -13.66 -20.10 5.56
C LEU A 95 -14.74 -20.00 6.64
N TRP A 96 -14.47 -19.29 7.74
CA TRP A 96 -15.41 -19.23 8.87
C TRP A 96 -16.57 -18.27 8.59
N LEU A 97 -16.25 -17.03 8.20
CA LEU A 97 -17.25 -15.99 7.94
C LEU A 97 -17.85 -16.07 6.54
N ASN A 98 -17.15 -16.66 5.57
CA ASN A 98 -17.52 -16.68 4.14
C ASN A 98 -17.79 -15.27 3.57
N TRP A 99 -17.07 -14.27 4.06
CA TRP A 99 -17.22 -12.86 3.66
C TRP A 99 -16.40 -12.50 2.44
N LEU A 100 -15.34 -13.23 2.15
CA LEU A 100 -14.43 -12.95 1.05
C LEU A 100 -14.05 -14.24 0.33
N PRO A 101 -13.86 -14.22 -1.00
CA PRO A 101 -13.46 -15.39 -1.75
C PRO A 101 -12.02 -15.78 -1.41
N ILE A 102 -11.78 -17.08 -1.29
CA ILE A 102 -10.46 -17.64 -0.98
C ILE A 102 -9.54 -17.60 -2.21
N THR A 103 -10.10 -17.53 -3.42
CA THR A 103 -9.33 -17.44 -4.66
C THR A 103 -9.01 -15.99 -5.01
N GLY A 104 -7.75 -15.69 -5.35
CA GLY A 104 -7.33 -14.35 -5.80
C GLY A 104 -7.70 -14.03 -7.25
N ALA A 105 -8.56 -14.82 -7.89
CA ALA A 105 -8.95 -14.66 -9.29
C ALA A 105 -10.41 -15.08 -9.51
N ALA A 106 -11.09 -14.33 -10.37
CA ALA A 106 -12.45 -14.60 -10.85
C ALA A 106 -12.46 -14.63 -12.39
N PRO A 107 -12.17 -15.77 -13.03
CA PRO A 107 -12.16 -15.88 -14.48
C PRO A 107 -13.52 -15.49 -15.09
N GLY A 108 -13.53 -14.56 -16.05
CA GLY A 108 -14.75 -14.14 -16.76
C GLY A 108 -15.67 -13.20 -15.97
N ALA A 109 -15.26 -12.75 -14.77
CA ALA A 109 -16.06 -11.83 -13.97
C ALA A 109 -15.86 -10.36 -14.36
N GLY A 110 -16.85 -9.52 -14.06
CA GLY A 110 -16.77 -8.08 -14.29
C GLY A 110 -15.68 -7.39 -13.42
N PHE A 111 -15.38 -6.13 -13.74
CA PHE A 111 -14.34 -5.34 -13.06
C PHE A 111 -14.52 -5.30 -11.53
N TRP A 112 -15.74 -5.01 -11.06
CA TRP A 112 -16.05 -4.92 -9.63
C TRP A 112 -15.88 -6.25 -8.90
N THR A 113 -16.35 -7.34 -9.51
CA THR A 113 -16.21 -8.69 -8.95
C THR A 113 -14.74 -9.10 -8.91
N SER A 114 -13.97 -8.79 -9.94
CA SER A 114 -12.52 -9.05 -9.96
C SER A 114 -11.80 -8.32 -8.83
N GLY A 115 -12.16 -7.05 -8.56
CA GLY A 115 -11.62 -6.29 -7.44
C GLY A 115 -11.94 -6.91 -6.07
N TYR A 116 -13.17 -7.40 -5.88
CA TYR A 116 -13.59 -8.08 -4.65
C TYR A 116 -12.77 -9.34 -4.35
N TYR A 117 -12.35 -10.08 -5.39
CA TYR A 117 -11.48 -11.26 -5.24
C TYR A 117 -10.04 -10.91 -4.85
N LEU A 118 -9.63 -9.66 -5.08
CA LEU A 118 -8.30 -9.17 -4.72
C LEU A 118 -8.24 -8.56 -3.32
N ILE A 119 -9.37 -8.34 -2.64
CA ILE A 119 -9.40 -7.75 -1.30
C ILE A 119 -8.69 -8.66 -0.30
N LEU A 120 -9.08 -9.94 -0.23
CA LEU A 120 -8.50 -10.88 0.72
C LEU A 120 -6.97 -11.02 0.58
N PRO A 121 -6.40 -11.24 -0.63
CA PRO A 121 -4.95 -11.30 -0.80
C PRO A 121 -4.25 -9.94 -0.59
N ALA A 122 -4.95 -8.81 -0.71
CA ALA A 122 -4.39 -7.48 -0.43
C ALA A 122 -4.27 -7.19 1.07
N LEU A 123 -5.23 -7.66 1.88
CA LEU A 123 -5.32 -7.33 3.32
C LEU A 123 -4.04 -7.58 4.14
N PRO A 124 -3.31 -8.71 3.98
CA PRO A 124 -2.08 -8.96 4.74
C PRO A 124 -1.05 -7.84 4.56
N LEU A 125 -0.83 -7.45 3.30
CA LEU A 125 0.09 -6.38 2.94
C LEU A 125 -0.43 -5.02 3.42
N VAL A 126 -1.72 -4.74 3.29
CA VAL A 126 -2.33 -3.51 3.80
C VAL A 126 -2.11 -3.39 5.31
N LEU A 127 -2.41 -4.44 6.08
CA LEU A 127 -2.31 -4.40 7.54
C LEU A 127 -0.87 -4.18 8.02
N ASN A 128 0.10 -4.85 7.38
CA ASN A 128 1.50 -4.69 7.73
C ASN A 128 2.01 -3.29 7.36
N LEU A 129 1.79 -2.88 6.10
CA LEU A 129 2.30 -1.62 5.59
C LEU A 129 1.58 -0.40 6.15
N ALA A 130 0.30 -0.50 6.52
CA ALA A 130 -0.47 0.65 7.03
C ALA A 130 0.12 1.17 8.35
N GLY A 131 0.57 0.28 9.23
CA GLY A 131 1.22 0.67 10.47
C GLY A 131 2.52 1.42 10.25
N TYR A 132 3.35 0.95 9.31
CA TYR A 132 4.58 1.63 8.92
C TYR A 132 4.30 3.00 8.29
N LEU A 133 3.36 3.05 7.33
CA LEU A 133 3.00 4.28 6.64
C LEU A 133 2.41 5.32 7.60
N ALA A 134 1.54 4.90 8.52
CA ALA A 134 0.97 5.76 9.55
C ALA A 134 2.04 6.37 10.45
N ARG A 135 3.07 5.62 10.85
CA ARG A 135 4.19 6.16 11.64
C ARG A 135 4.99 7.20 10.86
N MET A 136 5.25 6.96 9.58
CA MET A 136 5.99 7.90 8.74
C MET A 136 5.20 9.19 8.52
N THR A 137 3.92 9.08 8.20
CA THR A 137 3.03 10.24 8.07
C THR A 137 2.90 11.01 9.39
N ARG A 138 2.75 10.29 10.51
CA ARG A 138 2.71 10.90 11.85
C ARG A 138 3.96 11.72 12.13
N ALA A 139 5.15 11.19 11.85
CA ALA A 139 6.41 11.89 12.06
C ALA A 139 6.46 13.18 11.22
N GLY A 140 6.11 13.10 9.94
CA GLY A 140 6.05 14.26 9.05
C GLY A 140 5.03 15.31 9.51
N VAL A 141 3.88 14.90 10.05
CA VAL A 141 2.88 15.85 10.59
C VAL A 141 3.41 16.57 11.82
N ILE A 142 4.08 15.87 12.74
CA ILE A 142 4.68 16.45 13.94
C ILE A 142 5.77 17.47 13.56
N GLU A 143 6.65 17.09 12.65
CA GLU A 143 7.73 17.95 12.15
C GLU A 143 7.17 19.20 11.46
N ALA A 144 6.20 19.02 10.56
CA ALA A 144 5.56 20.12 9.86
C ALA A 144 4.78 21.06 10.81
N LEU A 145 4.19 20.54 11.89
CA LEU A 145 3.55 21.36 12.92
C LEU A 145 4.55 22.20 13.72
N ALA A 146 5.76 21.67 13.95
CA ALA A 146 6.82 22.35 14.69
C ALA A 146 7.60 23.38 13.84
N ALA A 147 7.41 23.38 12.52
CA ALA A 147 8.16 24.22 11.61
C ALA A 147 7.82 25.72 11.68
N ASP A 148 8.80 26.58 11.39
CA ASP A 148 8.66 28.04 11.44
C ASP A 148 7.57 28.58 10.51
N TYR A 149 7.41 28.01 9.31
CA TYR A 149 6.36 28.44 8.37
C TYR A 149 4.95 28.22 8.95
N THR A 150 4.76 27.16 9.76
CA THR A 150 3.49 26.88 10.44
C THR A 150 3.26 27.90 11.54
N ARG A 151 4.30 28.24 12.32
CA ARG A 151 4.22 29.30 13.33
C ARG A 151 3.91 30.66 12.71
N THR A 152 4.54 31.02 11.61
CA THR A 152 4.25 32.26 10.86
C THR A 152 2.82 32.27 10.34
N ALA A 153 2.32 31.14 9.82
CA ALA A 153 0.93 31.04 9.35
C ALA A 153 -0.08 31.31 10.48
N ILE A 154 0.16 30.74 11.67
CA ILE A 154 -0.66 30.98 12.86
C ILE A 154 -0.58 32.46 13.30
N LEU A 155 0.62 33.05 13.32
CA LEU A 155 0.80 34.46 13.67
C LEU A 155 0.11 35.44 12.71
N LYS A 156 -0.08 35.03 11.45
CA LYS A 156 -0.87 35.78 10.46
C LYS A 156 -2.39 35.67 10.68
N GLY A 157 -2.84 34.92 11.68
CA GLY A 157 -4.26 34.75 12.01
C GLY A 157 -5.00 33.74 11.13
N LEU A 158 -4.28 32.89 10.39
CA LEU A 158 -4.91 31.82 9.60
C LEU A 158 -5.63 30.84 10.53
N ASP A 159 -6.79 30.37 10.10
CA ASP A 159 -7.56 29.42 10.88
C ASP A 159 -6.83 28.05 10.94
N ARG A 160 -7.09 27.28 12.01
CA ARG A 160 -6.38 26.01 12.25
C ARG A 160 -6.53 25.03 11.09
N ARG A 161 -7.67 25.05 10.40
CA ARG A 161 -7.97 24.16 9.27
C ARG A 161 -7.15 24.55 8.04
N GLN A 162 -7.02 25.84 7.73
CA GLN A 162 -6.17 26.36 6.67
C GLN A 162 -4.71 26.03 6.94
N VAL A 163 -4.24 26.23 8.18
CA VAL A 163 -2.87 25.87 8.56
C VAL A 163 -2.61 24.39 8.29
N ILE A 164 -3.50 23.50 8.74
CA ILE A 164 -3.33 22.05 8.54
C ILE A 164 -3.35 21.69 7.05
N ILE A 165 -4.41 22.06 6.33
CA ILE A 165 -4.62 21.60 4.94
C ILE A 165 -3.62 22.23 3.97
N ARG A 166 -3.30 23.52 4.15
CA ARG A 166 -2.49 24.30 3.19
C ARG A 166 -1.00 24.26 3.49
N HIS A 167 -0.61 24.15 4.76
CA HIS A 167 0.79 24.26 5.19
C HIS A 167 1.34 22.97 5.80
N VAL A 168 0.58 22.26 6.64
CA VAL A 168 1.09 21.06 7.31
C VAL A 168 1.04 19.84 6.39
N LEU A 169 -0.13 19.49 5.85
CA LEU A 169 -0.32 18.24 5.11
C LEU A 169 0.58 18.11 3.87
N PRO A 170 0.73 19.12 2.99
CA PRO A 170 1.58 18.97 1.80
C PRO A 170 3.05 18.70 2.15
N ASN A 171 3.55 19.32 3.23
CA ASN A 171 4.94 19.15 3.67
C ASN A 171 5.13 17.85 4.47
N ALA A 172 4.16 17.47 5.29
CA ALA A 172 4.18 16.27 6.11
C ALA A 172 4.17 14.97 5.29
N LEU A 173 3.64 14.99 4.05
CA LEU A 173 3.53 13.81 3.21
C LEU A 173 4.79 13.51 2.39
N THR A 174 5.75 14.42 2.30
CA THR A 174 7.02 14.22 1.58
C THR A 174 7.72 12.90 1.92
N PRO A 175 7.98 12.57 3.21
CA PRO A 175 8.59 11.29 3.57
C PRO A 175 7.66 10.09 3.32
N THR A 176 6.34 10.30 3.40
CA THR A 176 5.34 9.25 3.17
C THR A 176 5.31 8.82 1.70
N ILE A 177 5.42 9.78 0.78
CA ILE A 177 5.45 9.54 -0.67
C ILE A 177 6.70 8.73 -1.05
N ALA A 178 7.86 9.07 -0.48
CA ALA A 178 9.10 8.32 -0.72
C ALA A 178 8.98 6.86 -0.25
N VAL A 179 8.36 6.63 0.91
CA VAL A 179 8.08 5.29 1.41
C VAL A 179 7.11 4.54 0.49
N LEU A 180 6.02 5.16 0.04
CA LEU A 180 5.08 4.55 -0.91
C LEU A 180 5.77 4.17 -2.21
N ALA A 181 6.64 5.02 -2.75
CA ALA A 181 7.40 4.74 -3.96
C ALA A 181 8.30 3.51 -3.78
N THR A 182 8.97 3.41 -2.62
CA THR A 182 9.86 2.28 -2.30
C THR A 182 9.07 0.98 -2.12
N GLN A 183 7.96 1.03 -1.38
CA GLN A 183 7.16 -0.16 -1.08
C GLN A 183 6.34 -0.65 -2.28
N SER A 184 6.00 0.24 -3.23
CA SER A 184 5.35 -0.16 -4.48
C SER A 184 6.16 -1.20 -5.27
N GLY A 185 7.49 -1.24 -5.12
CA GLY A 185 8.33 -2.24 -5.77
C GLY A 185 8.31 -3.61 -5.10
N TYR A 186 7.85 -3.70 -3.84
CA TYR A 186 7.70 -4.95 -3.09
C TYR A 186 6.35 -5.63 -3.34
N MET A 187 5.36 -4.89 -3.84
CA MET A 187 3.98 -5.31 -4.07
C MET A 187 3.82 -5.99 -5.44
#